data_AF-A0A9J6H5J2-F1
#
_entry.id   AF-A0A9J6H5J2-F1
#
_cell.length_a   1.000
_cell.length_b   1.000
_cell.length_c   1.000
_cell.angle_alpha   90.00
_cell.angle_beta   90.00
_cell.angle_gamma   90.00
#
_symmetry.space_group_name_H-M   'P 1'
#
loop_
_entity.id
_entity.type
_entity.pdbx_description
1 polymer ?
#
loop_
_entity_poly.entity_id
_entity_poly.type
_entity_poly.pdbx_seq_one_letter_code
_entity_poly.pdbx_strand_id
1 'polypeptide(L)'
;MPKITNAHLEPNSFDKMKVDLAFQLFSDQVIKALFIYREHIRSSYETVQPTEDFVKEMNRLIRVMTSRTSQTALKPGSPNMRFLEGFLEYLQEWEQHAREKKKEKKFAEGGVFLTENTAVGLRVIITSTLGLLSYLTSTLGFRYLLTSRLSQDKLENLFGIIRQSSGSNDHPIVSQFLITVNLLAFYNLAKTPRGGNCAPDVIKALLSPNELREMTRTSLLDKMDDLLDHGNVGEADDVVQALVSSGDHASYTEKKSNSALIYYTTGYVARKIIAKNCCPQCAGCLCVSKAEASADTASYFTSHFDNGGLVYPSQNLSTAVKAMEDAFTTFFSKNELHETSLLEFSSELQTLLFPQLGCPKHEKGSFIYRCKVYVLLRFRFFVKGLNNEREGKRRRQKFLKMRRCQ
;
A
#
# COMPACT_ATOMS: atom_id res chain seq x y z
N MET A 1 3.95 11.46 8.24
CA MET A 1 3.88 10.43 7.18
C MET A 1 4.88 9.33 7.49
N PRO A 2 4.46 8.08 7.78
CA PRO A 2 5.37 7.06 8.34
C PRO A 2 6.43 6.52 7.37
N LYS A 3 6.23 6.62 6.04
CA LYS A 3 7.19 6.12 5.04
C LYS A 3 8.12 7.19 4.46
N ILE A 4 7.74 8.46 4.56
CA ILE A 4 8.52 9.56 4.02
C ILE A 4 9.62 9.94 5.01
N THR A 5 10.84 10.01 4.49
CA THR A 5 12.08 10.31 5.24
C THR A 5 12.88 11.37 4.49
N ASN A 6 13.92 11.92 5.11
CA ASN A 6 14.80 12.89 4.45
C ASN A 6 15.40 12.35 3.13
N ALA A 7 15.61 11.04 3.00
CA ALA A 7 16.09 10.44 1.75
C ALA A 7 15.14 10.64 0.56
N HIS A 8 13.86 10.93 0.80
CA HIS A 8 12.90 11.22 -0.27
C HIS A 8 13.01 12.64 -0.81
N LEU A 9 13.45 13.59 0.02
CA LEU A 9 13.53 15.02 -0.31
C LEU A 9 14.96 15.43 -0.67
N GLU A 10 15.93 14.87 0.04
CA GLU A 10 17.36 15.12 -0.11
C GLU A 10 18.10 13.79 -0.34
N PRO A 11 17.89 13.13 -1.50
CA PRO A 11 18.54 11.86 -1.79
C PRO A 11 20.06 12.06 -2.00
N ASN A 12 20.87 11.24 -1.33
CA ASN A 12 22.29 11.12 -1.65
C ASN A 12 22.50 10.38 -2.98
N SER A 13 23.75 10.26 -3.44
CA SER A 13 24.08 9.65 -4.73
C SER A 13 23.56 8.20 -4.89
N PHE A 14 23.49 7.42 -3.82
CA PHE A 14 22.96 6.05 -3.86
C PHE A 14 21.43 6.02 -3.81
N ASP A 15 20.82 6.93 -3.05
CA ASP A 15 19.37 7.03 -2.93
C ASP A 15 18.72 7.51 -4.24
N LYS A 16 19.43 8.29 -5.06
CA LYS A 16 18.97 8.70 -6.40
C LYS A 16 18.68 7.52 -7.35
N MET A 17 19.31 6.36 -7.12
CA MET A 17 19.07 5.14 -7.90
C MET A 17 17.90 4.30 -7.36
N LYS A 18 17.38 4.62 -6.16
CA LYS A 18 16.29 3.88 -5.53
C LYS A 18 14.94 4.39 -6.01
N VAL A 19 14.45 3.76 -7.08
CA VAL A 19 13.14 4.03 -7.68
C VAL A 19 12.01 3.97 -6.62
N ASP A 20 12.12 3.10 -5.62
CA ASP A 20 11.15 2.99 -4.53
C ASP A 20 10.89 4.31 -3.79
N LEU A 21 11.90 5.16 -3.62
CA LEU A 21 11.74 6.45 -2.94
C LEU A 21 10.82 7.38 -3.75
N ALA A 22 10.98 7.39 -5.08
CA ALA A 22 10.11 8.16 -5.97
C ALA A 22 8.68 7.61 -5.97
N PHE A 23 8.51 6.29 -6.03
CA PHE A 23 7.19 5.65 -5.97
C PHE A 23 6.49 5.90 -4.63
N GLN A 24 7.23 5.93 -3.52
CA GLN A 24 6.70 6.26 -2.20
C GLN A 24 6.30 7.74 -2.10
N LEU A 25 7.11 8.64 -2.67
CA LEU A 25 6.84 10.08 -2.69
C LEU A 25 5.55 10.40 -3.48
N PHE A 26 5.37 9.79 -4.65
CA PHE A 26 4.18 9.96 -5.49
C PHE A 26 3.12 8.88 -5.24
N SER A 27 2.93 8.47 -3.99
CA SER A 27 1.99 7.40 -3.62
C SER A 27 0.62 7.93 -3.17
N ASP A 28 -0.40 7.07 -3.21
CA ASP A 28 -1.72 7.34 -2.63
C ASP A 28 -1.64 7.69 -1.13
N GLN A 29 -0.62 7.20 -0.42
CA GLN A 29 -0.41 7.50 0.99
C GLN A 29 -0.03 8.96 1.22
N VAL A 30 0.78 9.53 0.32
CA VAL A 30 1.17 10.94 0.39
C VAL A 30 -0.02 11.83 0.06
N ILE A 31 -0.80 11.49 -0.98
CA ILE A 31 -2.03 12.21 -1.33
C ILE A 31 -3.00 12.22 -0.15
N LYS A 32 -3.25 11.06 0.48
CA LYS A 32 -4.10 10.94 1.67
C LYS A 32 -3.60 11.78 2.84
N ALA A 33 -2.30 11.80 3.06
CA ALA A 33 -1.72 12.58 4.15
C ALA A 33 -1.78 14.09 3.86
N LEU A 34 -1.50 14.55 2.63
CA LEU A 34 -1.70 15.95 2.24
C LEU A 34 -3.15 16.40 2.46
N PHE A 35 -4.11 15.54 2.13
CA PHE A 35 -5.53 15.79 2.36
C PHE A 35 -5.88 15.89 3.87
N ILE A 36 -5.43 14.92 4.69
CA ILE A 36 -5.72 14.90 6.14
C ILE A 36 -5.10 16.11 6.85
N TYR A 37 -3.86 16.46 6.51
CA TYR A 37 -3.12 17.52 7.18
C TYR A 37 -3.30 18.90 6.53
N ARG A 38 -4.19 19.04 5.54
CA ARG A 38 -4.33 20.25 4.72
C ARG A 38 -4.52 21.52 5.54
N GLU A 39 -5.37 21.47 6.56
CA GLU A 39 -5.62 22.62 7.45
C GLU A 39 -4.40 22.98 8.30
N HIS A 40 -3.67 21.98 8.81
CA HIS A 40 -2.43 22.21 9.53
C HIS A 40 -1.35 22.78 8.59
N ILE A 41 -1.24 22.29 7.35
CA ILE A 41 -0.26 22.79 6.39
C ILE A 41 -0.61 24.23 5.98
N ARG A 42 -1.90 24.56 5.82
CA ARG A 42 -2.38 25.94 5.53
C ARG A 42 -1.98 26.96 6.58
N SER A 43 -1.85 26.55 7.84
CA SER A 43 -1.35 27.44 8.89
C SER A 43 0.13 27.82 8.74
N SER A 44 0.93 27.02 8.02
CA SER A 44 2.36 27.25 7.79
C SER A 44 2.69 27.67 6.35
N TYR A 45 1.80 27.41 5.39
CA TYR A 45 2.01 27.66 3.97
C TYR A 45 0.72 28.21 3.33
N GLU A 46 0.87 29.26 2.52
CA GLU A 46 -0.27 29.98 1.92
C GLU A 46 -1.08 29.10 0.95
N THR A 47 -0.42 28.22 0.19
CA THR A 47 -1.08 27.32 -0.77
C THR A 47 -0.50 25.90 -0.78
N VAL A 48 -1.34 24.90 -0.54
CA VAL A 48 -0.99 23.46 -0.60
C VAL A 48 -1.47 22.80 -1.89
N GLN A 49 -2.49 23.40 -2.51
CA GLN A 49 -3.20 22.85 -3.66
C GLN A 49 -2.29 22.49 -4.84
N PRO A 50 -1.34 23.34 -5.28
CA PRO A 50 -0.50 23.02 -6.43
C PRO A 50 0.36 21.77 -6.21
N THR A 51 0.89 21.58 -5.00
CA THR A 51 1.68 20.40 -4.66
C THR A 51 0.82 19.15 -4.63
N GLU A 52 -0.38 19.23 -4.06
CA GLU A 52 -1.33 18.12 -4.03
C GLU A 52 -1.72 17.67 -5.45
N ASP A 53 -2.03 18.64 -6.32
CA ASP A 53 -2.42 18.36 -7.70
C ASP A 53 -1.24 17.77 -8.51
N PHE A 54 -0.04 18.31 -8.34
CA PHE A 54 1.16 17.76 -8.97
C PHE A 54 1.43 16.31 -8.52
N VAL A 55 1.32 16.03 -7.21
CA VAL A 55 1.51 14.66 -6.69
C VAL A 55 0.44 13.71 -7.21
N LYS A 56 -0.81 14.15 -7.35
CA LYS A 56 -1.90 13.37 -7.96
C LYS A 56 -1.61 13.07 -9.43
N GLU A 57 -1.16 14.07 -10.17
CA GLU A 57 -0.85 13.95 -11.59
C GLU A 57 0.28 12.93 -11.83
N MET A 58 1.37 13.04 -11.06
CA MET A 58 2.49 12.11 -11.11
C MET A 58 2.11 10.70 -10.64
N ASN A 59 1.30 10.58 -9.58
CA ASN A 59 0.79 9.29 -9.13
C ASN A 59 -0.01 8.59 -10.23
N ARG A 60 -0.92 9.32 -10.88
CA ARG A 60 -1.77 8.78 -11.94
C ARG A 60 -0.92 8.37 -13.15
N LEU A 61 0.06 9.19 -13.55
CA LEU A 61 1.00 8.84 -14.60
C LEU A 61 1.74 7.54 -14.29
N ILE A 62 2.33 7.42 -13.10
CA ILE A 62 3.03 6.20 -12.68
C ILE A 62 2.10 4.99 -12.75
N ARG A 63 0.87 5.10 -12.22
CA ARG A 63 -0.10 3.99 -12.23
C ARG A 63 -0.48 3.56 -13.64
N VAL A 64 -0.71 4.50 -14.55
CA VAL A 64 -1.05 4.19 -15.95
C VAL A 64 0.14 3.58 -16.68
N MET A 65 1.35 4.07 -16.45
CA MET A 65 2.57 3.62 -17.12
C MET A 65 3.18 2.35 -16.50
N THR A 66 2.66 1.87 -15.37
CA THR A 66 3.13 0.65 -14.69
C THR A 66 2.01 -0.38 -14.45
N SER A 67 0.95 -0.36 -15.25
CA SER A 67 -0.18 -1.27 -15.11
C SER A 67 0.22 -2.74 -15.39
N ARG A 68 -0.11 -3.61 -14.42
CA ARG A 68 0.22 -5.06 -14.42
C ARG A 68 -1.00 -5.96 -14.65
N THR A 69 -2.22 -5.45 -14.54
CA THR A 69 -3.45 -6.25 -14.54
C THR A 69 -4.41 -5.83 -15.65
N SER A 70 -5.19 -6.77 -16.18
CA SER A 70 -6.18 -6.50 -17.24
C SER A 70 -7.26 -5.48 -16.84
N GLN A 71 -7.55 -5.35 -15.54
CA GLN A 71 -8.47 -4.35 -15.01
C GLN A 71 -7.93 -2.93 -15.13
N THR A 72 -6.63 -2.75 -14.90
CA THR A 72 -5.96 -1.42 -14.92
C THR A 72 -5.24 -1.13 -16.23
N ALA A 73 -5.23 -2.10 -17.16
CA ALA A 73 -4.53 -2.02 -18.43
C ALA A 73 -4.97 -0.82 -19.28
N LEU A 74 -4.06 -0.33 -20.10
CA LEU A 74 -4.34 0.75 -21.02
C LEU A 74 -5.23 0.22 -22.16
N LYS A 75 -6.38 0.87 -22.38
CA LYS A 75 -7.41 0.47 -23.34
C LYS A 75 -7.76 1.61 -24.28
N PRO A 76 -8.14 1.32 -25.53
CA PRO A 76 -8.57 2.35 -26.47
C PRO A 76 -9.82 3.06 -25.94
N GLY A 77 -9.85 4.40 -26.03
CA GLY A 77 -10.96 5.22 -25.53
C GLY A 77 -11.12 5.27 -24.01
N SER A 78 -10.23 4.64 -23.25
CA SER A 78 -10.31 4.62 -21.78
C SER A 78 -9.95 5.98 -21.14
N PRO A 79 -10.42 6.26 -19.91
CA PRO A 79 -9.99 7.45 -19.16
C PRO A 79 -8.48 7.54 -18.95
N ASN A 80 -7.76 6.41 -19.00
CA ASN A 80 -6.30 6.37 -18.89
C ASN A 80 -5.60 6.81 -20.19
N MET A 81 -6.17 6.48 -21.35
CA MET A 81 -5.68 6.94 -22.64
C MET A 81 -5.82 8.47 -22.75
N ARG A 82 -7.03 8.99 -22.47
CA ARG A 82 -7.31 10.43 -22.46
C ARG A 82 -6.44 11.20 -21.46
N PHE A 83 -6.16 10.58 -20.32
CA PHE A 83 -5.23 11.14 -19.35
C PHE A 83 -3.81 11.29 -19.90
N LEU A 84 -3.28 10.29 -20.61
CA LEU A 84 -1.95 10.38 -21.21
C LEU A 84 -1.88 11.47 -22.30
N GLU A 85 -2.94 11.60 -23.10
CA GLU A 85 -3.09 12.68 -24.10
C GLU A 85 -3.08 14.05 -23.41
N GLY A 86 -3.92 14.25 -22.40
CA GLY A 86 -3.95 15.49 -21.62
C GLY A 86 -2.65 15.76 -20.86
N PHE A 87 -1.94 14.72 -20.41
CA PHE A 87 -0.65 14.88 -19.75
C PHE A 87 0.43 15.42 -20.71
N LEU A 88 0.37 15.08 -22.00
CA LEU A 88 1.28 15.66 -23.00
C LEU A 88 1.05 17.16 -23.20
N GLU A 89 -0.22 17.59 -23.19
CA GLU A 89 -0.62 19.00 -23.23
C GLU A 89 -0.15 19.71 -21.97
N TYR A 90 -0.43 19.14 -20.79
CA TYR A 90 0.06 19.65 -19.50
C TYR A 90 1.59 19.83 -19.49
N LEU A 91 2.34 18.87 -20.02
CA LEU A 91 3.80 18.96 -20.10
C LEU A 91 4.27 20.10 -21.03
N GLN A 92 3.52 20.39 -22.09
CA GLN A 92 3.79 21.52 -22.99
C GLN A 92 3.49 22.87 -22.34
N GLU A 93 2.36 23.00 -21.66
CA GLU A 93 2.01 24.21 -20.91
C GLU A 93 2.99 24.48 -19.79
N TRP A 94 3.38 23.44 -19.03
CA TRP A 94 4.38 23.54 -17.98
C TRP A 94 5.74 24.02 -18.52
N GLU A 95 6.19 23.45 -19.65
CA GLU A 95 7.43 23.87 -20.30
C GLU A 95 7.38 25.34 -20.77
N GLN A 96 6.26 25.78 -21.35
CA GLN A 96 6.06 27.15 -21.80
C GLN A 96 6.11 28.12 -20.61
N HIS A 97 5.35 27.85 -19.56
CA HIS A 97 5.34 28.68 -18.34
C HIS A 97 6.72 28.76 -17.70
N ALA A 98 7.47 27.65 -17.68
CA ALA A 98 8.83 27.64 -17.17
C ALA A 98 9.78 28.52 -18.00
N ARG A 99 9.64 28.51 -19.33
CA ARG A 99 10.41 29.38 -20.24
C ARG A 99 10.09 30.86 -20.02
N GLU A 100 8.82 31.21 -19.82
CA GLU A 100 8.38 32.58 -19.53
C GLU A 100 8.95 33.07 -18.19
N LYS A 101 8.85 32.27 -17.13
CA LYS A 101 9.39 32.61 -15.81
C LYS A 101 10.91 32.73 -15.78
N LYS A 102 11.62 31.94 -16.60
CA LYS A 102 13.07 32.06 -16.78
C LYS A 102 13.45 33.42 -17.40
N LYS A 103 12.66 33.91 -18.36
CA LYS A 103 12.86 35.24 -18.98
C LYS A 103 12.63 36.38 -17.98
N GLU A 104 11.67 36.22 -17.06
CA GLU A 104 11.35 37.21 -16.02
C GLU A 104 12.40 37.32 -14.89
N LYS A 105 13.45 36.48 -14.86
CA LYS A 105 14.46 36.38 -13.77
C LYS A 105 13.86 36.23 -12.37
N LYS A 106 12.61 35.79 -12.25
CA LYS A 106 11.89 35.69 -10.95
C LYS A 106 12.27 34.47 -10.10
N PHE A 107 13.09 33.56 -10.63
CA PHE A 107 13.55 32.37 -9.90
C PHE A 107 15.07 32.19 -10.06
N ALA A 108 15.72 31.78 -8.96
CA ALA A 108 17.13 31.40 -8.94
C ALA A 108 17.40 30.17 -9.81
N GLU A 109 18.67 29.93 -10.15
CA GLU A 109 19.20 29.00 -11.18
C GLU A 109 18.84 27.49 -11.02
N GLY A 110 17.93 27.12 -10.12
CA GLY A 110 17.45 25.76 -9.89
C GLY A 110 16.03 25.50 -10.43
N GLY A 111 15.95 25.00 -11.66
CA GLY A 111 14.92 24.08 -12.18
C GLY A 111 13.44 24.45 -12.08
N VAL A 112 12.94 25.38 -12.92
CA VAL A 112 11.48 25.62 -13.10
C VAL A 112 10.79 24.47 -13.88
N PHE A 113 11.58 23.60 -14.51
CA PHE A 113 11.13 22.48 -15.34
C PHE A 113 12.09 21.29 -15.26
N LEU A 114 11.68 20.17 -15.85
CA LEU A 114 12.50 18.98 -16.05
C LEU A 114 13.75 19.30 -16.89
N THR A 115 14.78 18.45 -16.78
CA THR A 115 15.91 18.51 -17.70
C THR A 115 15.44 18.18 -19.13
N GLU A 116 16.13 18.73 -20.13
CA GLU A 116 15.77 18.55 -21.53
C GLU A 116 15.64 17.07 -21.93
N ASN A 117 16.63 16.26 -21.57
CA ASN A 117 16.61 14.81 -21.84
C ASN A 117 15.43 14.10 -21.17
N THR A 118 15.08 14.47 -19.93
CA THR A 118 13.95 13.87 -19.22
C THR A 118 12.62 14.27 -19.85
N ALA A 119 12.46 15.54 -20.23
CA ALA A 119 11.25 16.02 -20.88
C ALA A 119 11.03 15.36 -22.25
N VAL A 120 12.08 15.30 -23.08
CA VAL A 120 12.03 14.63 -24.39
C VAL A 120 11.75 13.14 -24.21
N GLY A 121 12.46 12.46 -23.30
CA GLY A 121 12.24 11.05 -23.00
C GLY A 121 10.81 10.77 -22.56
N LEU A 122 10.24 11.61 -21.70
CA LEU A 122 8.87 11.47 -21.23
C LEU A 122 7.84 11.63 -22.36
N ARG A 123 8.01 12.64 -23.22
CA ARG A 123 7.17 12.82 -24.42
C ARG A 123 7.24 11.61 -25.33
N VAL A 124 8.45 11.13 -25.64
CA VAL A 124 8.65 9.98 -26.52
C VAL A 124 8.00 8.73 -25.94
N ILE A 125 8.19 8.45 -24.65
CA ILE A 125 7.61 7.25 -24.01
C ILE A 125 6.08 7.28 -24.06
N ILE A 126 5.46 8.41 -23.73
CA ILE A 126 3.99 8.53 -23.72
C ILE A 126 3.43 8.42 -25.14
N THR A 127 3.98 9.19 -26.09
CA THR A 127 3.55 9.16 -27.49
C THR A 127 3.73 7.77 -28.11
N SER A 128 4.86 7.11 -27.85
CA SER A 128 5.13 5.76 -28.36
C SER A 128 4.20 4.72 -27.73
N THR A 129 3.84 4.88 -26.44
CA THR A 129 2.89 3.99 -25.76
C THR A 129 1.48 4.12 -26.34
N LEU A 130 1.03 5.35 -26.64
CA LEU A 130 -0.25 5.59 -27.30
C LEU A 130 -0.26 5.05 -28.74
N GLY A 131 0.81 5.27 -29.50
CA GLY A 131 0.97 4.71 -30.84
C GLY A 131 0.96 3.18 -30.85
N LEU A 132 1.68 2.56 -29.91
CA LEU A 132 1.68 1.11 -29.73
C LEU A 132 0.30 0.57 -29.36
N LEU A 133 -0.43 1.23 -28.45
CA LEU A 133 -1.80 0.87 -28.12
C LEU A 133 -2.70 0.88 -29.38
N SER A 134 -2.62 1.95 -30.17
CA SER A 134 -3.39 2.08 -31.41
C SER A 134 -3.09 0.95 -32.40
N TYR A 135 -1.81 0.65 -32.62
CA TYR A 135 -1.39 -0.44 -33.51
C TYR A 135 -1.85 -1.81 -33.01
N LEU A 136 -1.64 -2.12 -31.73
CA LEU A 136 -2.02 -3.42 -31.15
C LEU A 136 -3.54 -3.64 -31.20
N THR A 137 -4.32 -2.58 -30.95
CA THR A 137 -5.78 -2.69 -30.86
C THR A 137 -6.46 -2.63 -32.23
N SER A 138 -6.04 -1.71 -33.10
CA SER A 138 -6.65 -1.48 -34.41
C SER A 138 -6.16 -2.45 -35.47
N THR A 139 -4.88 -2.81 -35.46
CA THR A 139 -4.26 -3.64 -36.51
C THR A 139 -4.20 -5.12 -36.12
N LEU A 140 -3.86 -5.42 -34.87
CA LEU A 140 -3.62 -6.81 -34.41
C LEU A 140 -4.76 -7.41 -33.58
N GLY A 141 -5.80 -6.62 -33.25
CA GLY A 141 -6.98 -7.11 -32.53
C GLY A 141 -6.77 -7.39 -31.03
N PHE A 142 -5.71 -6.86 -30.41
CA PHE A 142 -5.54 -6.96 -28.95
C PHE A 142 -6.56 -6.08 -28.23
N ARG A 143 -7.00 -6.51 -27.04
CA ARG A 143 -8.01 -5.78 -26.25
C ARG A 143 -7.43 -4.64 -25.41
N TYR A 144 -6.17 -4.75 -25.01
CA TYR A 144 -5.51 -3.82 -24.09
C TYR A 144 -3.99 -3.97 -24.13
N LEU A 145 -3.27 -3.01 -23.53
CA LEU A 145 -1.83 -3.00 -23.36
C LEU A 145 -1.45 -2.95 -21.87
N LEU A 146 -0.57 -3.87 -21.45
CA LEU A 146 0.05 -3.86 -20.11
C LEU A 146 1.34 -3.03 -20.15
N THR A 147 1.23 -1.77 -19.74
CA THR A 147 2.33 -0.79 -19.79
C THR A 147 3.53 -1.18 -18.92
N SER A 148 3.33 -1.98 -17.86
CA SER A 148 4.45 -2.51 -17.06
C SER A 148 5.38 -3.46 -17.83
N ARG A 149 5.03 -3.85 -19.05
CA ARG A 149 5.86 -4.72 -19.92
C ARG A 149 6.76 -3.92 -20.87
N LEU A 150 6.64 -2.58 -20.85
CA LEU A 150 7.43 -1.68 -21.68
C LEU A 150 8.69 -1.16 -20.97
N SER A 151 8.88 -1.49 -19.68
CA SER A 151 10.07 -1.10 -18.91
C SER A 151 11.20 -2.12 -19.03
N GLN A 152 12.42 -1.65 -18.79
CA GLN A 152 13.61 -2.49 -18.73
C GLN A 152 13.78 -3.23 -17.39
N ASP A 153 12.83 -3.10 -16.45
CA ASP A 153 12.93 -3.70 -15.11
C ASP A 153 13.21 -5.20 -15.16
N LYS A 154 12.68 -5.92 -16.15
CA LYS A 154 12.93 -7.37 -16.29
C LYS A 154 14.39 -7.68 -16.62
N LEU A 155 15.04 -6.80 -17.39
CA LEU A 155 16.47 -6.89 -17.67
C LEU A 155 17.30 -6.52 -16.43
N GLU A 156 16.92 -5.47 -15.71
CA GLU A 156 17.60 -5.09 -14.46
C GLU A 156 17.49 -6.17 -13.38
N ASN A 157 16.32 -6.79 -13.25
CA ASN A 157 16.10 -7.94 -12.37
C ASN A 157 17.01 -9.12 -12.75
N LEU A 158 17.18 -9.39 -14.05
CA LEU A 158 18.12 -10.42 -14.52
C LEU A 158 19.57 -10.09 -14.10
N PHE A 159 20.01 -8.83 -14.26
CA PHE A 159 21.33 -8.42 -13.77
C PHE A 159 21.48 -8.58 -12.25
N GLY A 160 20.43 -8.28 -11.49
CA GLY A 160 20.39 -8.54 -10.05
C GLY A 160 20.58 -10.02 -9.71
N ILE A 161 19.86 -10.92 -10.38
CA ILE A 161 20.00 -12.38 -10.22
C ILE A 161 21.43 -12.83 -10.53
N ILE A 162 22.02 -12.32 -11.62
CA ILE A 162 23.38 -12.72 -12.03
C ILE A 162 24.43 -12.28 -11.00
N ARG A 163 24.33 -11.05 -10.47
CA ARG A 163 25.22 -10.57 -9.40
C ARG A 163 25.08 -11.43 -8.14
N GLN A 164 23.84 -11.71 -7.72
CA GLN A 164 23.56 -12.55 -6.54
C GLN A 164 24.02 -14.00 -6.69
N SER A 165 24.00 -14.53 -7.92
CA SER A 165 24.45 -15.91 -8.20
C SER A 165 25.94 -16.13 -7.93
N SER A 166 26.73 -15.07 -7.82
CA SER A 166 28.16 -15.11 -7.53
C SER A 166 28.49 -14.93 -6.05
N GLY A 167 27.49 -15.00 -5.15
CA GLY A 167 27.67 -14.86 -3.70
C GLY A 167 28.18 -13.48 -3.33
N SER A 168 29.36 -13.41 -2.70
CA SER A 168 30.00 -12.15 -2.30
C SER A 168 30.66 -11.39 -3.47
N ASN A 169 30.67 -11.95 -4.69
CA ASN A 169 31.24 -11.29 -5.86
C ASN A 169 30.18 -10.50 -6.64
N ASP A 170 29.94 -9.26 -6.21
CA ASP A 170 28.95 -8.36 -6.83
C ASP A 170 29.32 -7.87 -8.25
N HIS A 171 30.54 -8.16 -8.71
CA HIS A 171 31.09 -7.73 -10.01
C HIS A 171 31.67 -8.93 -10.77
N PRO A 172 30.80 -9.82 -11.32
CA PRO A 172 31.27 -10.98 -12.07
C PRO A 172 32.06 -10.57 -13.32
N ILE A 173 33.13 -11.31 -13.62
CA ILE A 173 33.87 -11.14 -14.88
C ILE A 173 33.04 -11.67 -16.06
N VAL A 174 33.39 -11.26 -17.29
CA VAL A 174 32.62 -11.63 -18.51
C VAL A 174 32.39 -13.14 -18.64
N SER A 175 33.39 -13.97 -18.32
CA SER A 175 33.24 -15.43 -18.36
C SER A 175 32.23 -15.94 -17.32
N GLN A 176 32.25 -15.40 -16.11
CA GLN A 176 31.29 -15.74 -15.05
C GLN A 176 29.88 -15.32 -15.46
N PHE A 177 29.72 -14.11 -16.01
CA PHE A 177 28.44 -13.64 -16.53
C PHE A 177 27.89 -14.58 -17.60
N LEU A 178 28.71 -14.97 -18.59
CA LEU A 178 28.30 -15.88 -19.66
C LEU A 178 27.91 -17.27 -19.12
N ILE A 179 28.69 -17.81 -18.19
CA ILE A 179 28.38 -19.09 -17.54
C ILE A 179 27.04 -18.99 -16.80
N THR A 180 26.84 -17.96 -15.98
CA THR A 180 25.60 -17.78 -15.21
C THR A 180 24.39 -17.60 -16.12
N VAL A 181 24.48 -16.79 -17.18
CA VAL A 181 23.37 -16.62 -18.14
C VAL A 181 23.05 -17.93 -18.85
N ASN A 182 24.06 -18.68 -19.31
CA ASN A 182 23.86 -19.97 -19.97
C ASN A 182 23.22 -21.00 -19.02
N LEU A 183 23.68 -21.04 -17.77
CA LEU A 183 23.08 -21.88 -16.74
C LEU A 183 21.62 -21.48 -16.50
N LEU A 184 21.32 -20.21 -16.28
CA LEU A 184 19.94 -19.73 -16.07
C LEU A 184 19.03 -20.03 -17.26
N ALA A 185 19.53 -19.91 -18.49
CA ALA A 185 18.79 -20.27 -19.70
C ALA A 185 18.51 -21.78 -19.76
N PHE A 186 19.50 -22.60 -19.43
CA PHE A 186 19.36 -24.06 -19.40
C PHE A 186 18.43 -24.53 -18.27
N TYR A 187 18.58 -24.00 -17.05
CA TYR A 187 17.76 -24.36 -15.89
C TYR A 187 16.28 -24.00 -16.07
N ASN A 188 15.97 -22.89 -16.75
CA ASN A 188 14.58 -22.52 -17.05
C ASN A 188 13.93 -23.44 -18.10
N LEU A 189 14.72 -24.10 -18.93
CA LEU A 189 14.26 -25.04 -19.97
C LEU A 189 14.32 -26.50 -19.52
N ALA A 190 15.21 -26.82 -18.58
CA ALA A 190 15.39 -28.14 -18.01
C ALA A 190 14.23 -28.48 -17.06
N LYS A 191 13.14 -29.00 -17.64
CA LYS A 191 12.14 -29.73 -16.87
C LYS A 191 12.70 -31.09 -16.49
N THR A 192 12.50 -31.52 -15.25
CA THR A 192 12.72 -32.93 -14.89
C THR A 192 11.90 -33.83 -15.83
N PRO A 193 12.50 -34.87 -16.42
CA PRO A 193 11.73 -35.87 -17.15
C PRO A 193 10.64 -36.43 -16.24
N ARG A 194 9.43 -36.68 -16.77
CA ARG A 194 8.39 -37.41 -16.04
C ARG A 194 8.95 -38.81 -15.72
N GLY A 195 9.43 -39.02 -14.49
CA GLY A 195 10.04 -40.27 -14.02
C GLY A 195 11.53 -40.20 -13.64
N GLY A 196 12.18 -39.03 -13.63
CA GLY A 196 13.57 -38.90 -13.17
C GLY A 196 13.71 -39.03 -11.64
N ASN A 197 14.76 -39.71 -11.17
CA ASN A 197 15.04 -39.94 -9.74
C ASN A 197 15.44 -38.69 -8.95
N CYS A 198 15.49 -37.50 -9.56
CA CYS A 198 15.75 -36.24 -8.86
C CYS A 198 14.43 -35.59 -8.44
N ALA A 199 14.27 -35.39 -7.12
CA ALA A 199 13.12 -34.70 -6.57
C ALA A 199 13.00 -33.28 -7.17
N PRO A 200 11.81 -32.85 -7.63
CA PRO A 200 11.58 -31.51 -8.17
C PRO A 200 12.00 -30.38 -7.22
N ASP A 201 12.04 -30.69 -5.92
CA ASP A 201 12.31 -29.75 -4.84
C ASP A 201 13.77 -29.28 -4.79
N VAL A 202 14.73 -30.07 -5.27
CA VAL A 202 16.16 -29.70 -5.29
C VAL A 202 16.41 -28.55 -6.28
N ILE A 203 15.76 -28.60 -7.44
CA ILE A 203 15.85 -27.54 -8.46
C ILE A 203 15.12 -26.28 -7.95
N LYS A 204 13.97 -26.44 -7.30
CA LYS A 204 13.18 -25.33 -6.75
C LYS A 204 13.90 -24.60 -5.60
N ALA A 205 14.64 -25.33 -4.77
CA ALA A 205 15.47 -24.79 -3.69
C ALA A 205 16.70 -24.02 -4.22
N LEU A 206 17.30 -24.47 -5.33
CA LEU A 206 18.41 -23.76 -5.99
C LEU A 206 17.95 -22.48 -6.71
N LEU A 207 16.70 -22.44 -7.16
CA LEU A 207 16.10 -21.28 -7.83
C LEU A 207 15.59 -20.19 -6.88
N SER A 208 15.47 -20.47 -5.56
CA SER A 208 14.89 -19.54 -4.58
C SER A 208 15.72 -19.41 -3.29
N PRO A 209 16.96 -18.91 -3.31
CA PRO A 209 17.81 -18.86 -2.10
C PRO A 209 17.33 -17.85 -1.04
N ASN A 210 16.51 -16.86 -1.42
CA ASN A 210 16.17 -15.71 -0.57
C ASN A 210 14.78 -15.75 0.08
N GLU A 211 13.95 -16.75 -0.20
CA GLU A 211 12.60 -16.78 0.40
C GLU A 211 12.61 -17.28 1.86
N LEU A 212 13.69 -17.81 2.42
CA LEU A 212 13.59 -18.52 3.70
C LEU A 212 13.89 -17.71 4.98
N ARG A 213 14.42 -16.48 4.91
CA ARG A 213 14.87 -15.77 6.14
C ARG A 213 14.16 -14.46 6.49
N GLU A 214 13.53 -13.76 5.55
CA GLU A 214 12.61 -12.64 5.85
C GLU A 214 11.12 -13.05 5.81
N MET A 215 10.85 -14.27 5.34
CA MET A 215 9.51 -14.77 5.09
C MET A 215 8.80 -15.29 6.35
N THR A 216 9.45 -15.50 7.49
CA THR A 216 8.75 -16.12 8.64
C THR A 216 7.80 -15.17 9.37
N ARG A 217 8.08 -13.86 9.49
CA ARG A 217 7.14 -12.91 10.14
C ARG A 217 6.20 -12.23 9.14
N THR A 218 6.71 -11.87 7.97
CA THR A 218 5.94 -11.24 6.89
C THR A 218 4.92 -12.22 6.32
N SER A 219 5.30 -13.49 6.08
CA SER A 219 4.36 -14.54 5.67
C SER A 219 3.29 -14.84 6.72
N LEU A 220 3.58 -14.71 8.02
CA LEU A 220 2.54 -14.91 9.05
C LEU A 220 1.52 -13.77 9.03
N LEU A 221 1.96 -12.52 8.89
CA LEU A 221 1.07 -11.37 8.77
C LEU A 221 0.27 -11.37 7.45
N ASP A 222 0.88 -11.87 6.36
CA ASP A 222 0.24 -12.04 5.05
C ASP A 222 -0.75 -13.22 5.07
N LYS A 223 -0.42 -14.34 5.74
CA LYS A 223 -1.36 -15.45 5.99
C LYS A 223 -2.54 -15.00 6.84
N MET A 224 -2.32 -14.13 7.84
CA MET A 224 -3.43 -13.51 8.58
C MET A 224 -4.23 -12.54 7.71
N ASP A 225 -3.60 -11.80 6.78
CA ASP A 225 -4.32 -10.99 5.78
C ASP A 225 -5.23 -11.88 4.94
N ASP A 226 -4.73 -12.99 4.42
CA ASP A 226 -5.50 -13.96 3.65
C ASP A 226 -6.64 -14.57 4.49
N LEU A 227 -6.38 -14.97 5.74
CA LEU A 227 -7.40 -15.56 6.63
C LEU A 227 -8.49 -14.55 7.03
N LEU A 228 -8.11 -13.30 7.32
CA LEU A 228 -9.05 -12.20 7.53
C LEU A 228 -9.81 -11.87 6.24
N ASP A 229 -9.13 -12.00 5.10
CA ASP A 229 -9.73 -11.71 3.81
C ASP A 229 -10.78 -12.76 3.39
N HIS A 230 -10.56 -14.02 3.79
CA HIS A 230 -11.48 -15.15 3.63
C HIS A 230 -12.46 -15.31 4.80
N GLY A 231 -12.44 -14.43 5.81
CA GLY A 231 -13.40 -14.43 6.93
C GLY A 231 -13.23 -15.57 7.93
N ASN A 232 -12.05 -16.20 7.99
CA ASN A 232 -11.73 -17.29 8.91
C ASN A 232 -11.10 -16.76 10.21
N VAL A 233 -11.97 -16.19 11.06
CA VAL A 233 -11.64 -15.44 12.30
C VAL A 233 -11.22 -16.36 13.46
N GLY A 234 -11.34 -17.69 13.32
CA GLY A 234 -10.86 -18.66 14.31
C GLY A 234 -9.35 -18.86 14.22
N GLU A 235 -8.87 -19.21 13.03
CA GLU A 235 -7.44 -19.45 12.77
C GLU A 235 -6.58 -18.17 12.84
N ALA A 236 -7.18 -16.99 12.65
CA ALA A 236 -6.47 -15.72 12.80
C ALA A 236 -6.08 -15.41 14.27
N ASP A 237 -6.82 -15.96 15.25
CA ASP A 237 -6.59 -15.78 16.69
C ASP A 237 -5.30 -16.48 17.13
N ASP A 238 -5.11 -17.71 16.66
CA ASP A 238 -3.94 -18.55 16.96
C ASP A 238 -2.62 -17.92 16.45
N VAL A 239 -2.68 -17.16 15.34
CA VAL A 239 -1.51 -16.47 14.79
C VAL A 239 -1.17 -15.19 15.57
N VAL A 240 -2.15 -14.52 16.18
CA VAL A 240 -1.89 -13.36 17.08
C VAL A 240 -1.08 -13.82 18.30
N GLN A 241 -1.44 -14.96 18.88
CA GLN A 241 -0.75 -15.55 20.04
C GLN A 241 0.74 -15.81 19.73
N ALA A 242 1.06 -16.24 18.52
CA ALA A 242 2.41 -16.58 18.09
C ALA A 242 3.34 -15.35 17.85
N LEU A 243 2.79 -14.12 17.77
CA LEU A 243 3.55 -12.92 17.40
C LEU A 243 4.03 -12.09 18.61
N VAL A 244 3.64 -12.44 19.83
CA VAL A 244 3.97 -11.68 21.04
C VAL A 244 5.27 -12.19 21.67
N SER A 245 6.25 -11.29 21.87
CA SER A 245 7.41 -11.53 22.73
C SER A 245 7.74 -10.25 23.52
N SER A 246 8.23 -10.47 24.74
CA SER A 246 8.35 -9.65 25.96
C SER A 246 8.78 -8.17 25.84
N GLY A 247 8.39 -7.41 26.87
CA GLY A 247 8.25 -5.94 26.90
C GLY A 247 9.47 -5.10 27.28
N ASP A 248 9.20 -3.79 27.45
CA ASP A 248 9.83 -2.85 28.39
C ASP A 248 9.21 -1.44 28.22
N HIS A 249 9.00 -0.77 29.36
CA HIS A 249 8.19 0.42 29.61
C HIS A 249 8.54 1.70 28.82
N ALA A 250 7.53 2.53 28.51
CA ALA A 250 7.51 3.99 28.81
C ALA A 250 6.32 4.76 28.18
N SER A 251 5.72 5.60 29.02
CA SER A 251 5.04 6.89 28.80
C SER A 251 3.67 6.94 28.09
N TYR A 252 2.71 7.42 28.87
CA TYR A 252 1.31 7.64 28.56
C TYR A 252 1.11 8.87 27.67
N THR A 253 0.32 8.73 26.62
CA THR A 253 -0.32 9.84 25.93
C THR A 253 -1.69 9.38 25.48
N GLU A 254 -2.74 10.09 25.89
CA GLU A 254 -4.12 9.80 25.53
C GLU A 254 -4.31 10.03 24.03
N LYS A 255 -4.21 8.96 23.23
CA LYS A 255 -4.32 9.02 21.76
C LYS A 255 -5.79 8.90 21.37
N LYS A 256 -6.44 9.99 20.98
CA LYS A 256 -7.79 9.92 20.39
C LYS A 256 -7.72 9.48 18.93
N SER A 257 -8.50 8.46 18.58
CA SER A 257 -8.64 7.99 17.20
C SER A 257 -9.49 8.95 16.35
N ASN A 258 -9.04 9.23 15.13
CA ASN A 258 -9.75 10.15 14.23
C ASN A 258 -11.06 9.52 13.74
N SER A 259 -12.19 10.20 13.95
CA SER A 259 -13.54 9.72 13.60
C SER A 259 -13.69 9.36 12.12
N ALA A 260 -13.01 10.06 11.21
CA ALA A 260 -13.03 9.77 9.78
C ALA A 260 -12.33 8.45 9.44
N LEU A 261 -11.25 8.13 10.17
CA LEU A 261 -10.53 6.86 10.01
C LEU A 261 -11.31 5.70 10.61
N ILE A 262 -12.01 5.94 11.74
CA ILE A 262 -12.94 4.97 12.33
C ILE A 262 -14.05 4.66 11.33
N TYR A 263 -14.67 5.68 10.73
CA TYR A 263 -15.71 5.52 9.71
C TYR A 263 -15.22 4.72 8.50
N TYR A 264 -14.04 5.06 7.96
CA TYR A 264 -13.42 4.31 6.85
C TYR A 264 -13.18 2.83 7.21
N THR A 265 -12.65 2.57 8.41
CA THR A 265 -12.40 1.21 8.90
C THR A 265 -13.70 0.43 9.13
N THR A 266 -14.74 1.12 9.59
CA THR A 266 -16.10 0.58 9.76
C THR A 266 -16.67 0.11 8.42
N GLY A 267 -16.43 0.84 7.33
CA GLY A 267 -16.80 0.40 5.97
C GLY A 267 -16.09 -0.88 5.53
N TYR A 268 -14.81 -1.07 5.91
CA TYR A 268 -14.08 -2.34 5.68
C TYR A 268 -14.69 -3.49 6.49
N VAL A 269 -14.99 -3.25 7.77
CA VAL A 269 -15.66 -4.24 8.64
C VAL A 269 -17.01 -4.66 8.04
N ALA A 270 -17.81 -3.69 7.59
CA ALA A 270 -19.09 -3.95 6.92
C ALA A 270 -18.90 -4.86 5.69
N ARG A 271 -17.94 -4.52 4.81
CA ARG A 271 -17.64 -5.34 3.63
C ARG A 271 -17.27 -6.77 4.00
N LYS A 272 -16.44 -6.98 5.03
CA LYS A 272 -16.03 -8.33 5.47
C LYS A 272 -17.19 -9.12 6.05
N ILE A 273 -18.03 -8.49 6.85
CA ILE A 273 -19.23 -9.14 7.39
C ILE A 273 -20.17 -9.57 6.25
N ILE A 274 -20.38 -8.72 5.25
CA ILE A 274 -21.26 -9.02 4.10
C ILE A 274 -20.68 -10.11 3.20
N ALA A 275 -19.36 -10.12 2.98
CA ALA A 275 -18.70 -11.15 2.18
C ALA A 275 -18.88 -12.55 2.78
N LYS A 276 -18.90 -12.67 4.12
CA LYS A 276 -19.15 -13.94 4.81
C LYS A 276 -20.65 -14.25 4.95
N ASN A 277 -21.45 -13.24 5.27
CA ASN A 277 -22.89 -13.38 5.44
C ASN A 277 -23.61 -12.82 4.20
N CYS A 278 -23.97 -13.71 3.26
CA CYS A 278 -24.69 -13.36 2.03
C CYS A 278 -26.16 -12.91 2.26
N CYS A 279 -26.51 -12.39 3.43
CA CYS A 279 -27.87 -11.98 3.78
C CYS A 279 -28.14 -10.52 3.34
N PRO A 280 -29.06 -10.27 2.39
CA PRO A 280 -29.34 -8.92 1.89
C PRO A 280 -29.92 -7.98 2.96
N GLN A 281 -30.73 -8.51 3.88
CA GLN A 281 -31.28 -7.73 4.99
C GLN A 281 -30.19 -7.26 5.96
N CYS A 282 -29.20 -8.12 6.26
CA CYS A 282 -28.04 -7.72 7.06
C CYS A 282 -27.21 -6.64 6.36
N ALA A 283 -27.04 -6.72 5.04
CA ALA A 283 -26.35 -5.68 4.27
C ALA A 283 -27.09 -4.32 4.39
N GLY A 284 -28.42 -4.31 4.28
CA GLY A 284 -29.23 -3.10 4.48
C GLY A 284 -29.18 -2.53 5.90
N CYS A 285 -29.02 -3.37 6.93
CA CYS A 285 -28.83 -2.89 8.30
C CYS A 285 -27.43 -2.33 8.57
N LEU A 286 -26.42 -2.80 7.82
CA LEU A 286 -25.01 -2.48 8.04
C LEU A 286 -24.47 -1.37 7.14
N CYS A 287 -25.13 -1.10 6.02
CA CYS A 287 -24.67 -0.18 5.00
C CYS A 287 -25.76 0.79 4.59
N VAL A 288 -25.34 1.96 4.17
CA VAL A 288 -26.20 3.01 3.62
C VAL A 288 -25.73 3.39 2.22
N SER A 289 -26.58 4.08 1.48
CA SER A 289 -26.21 4.65 0.19
C SER A 289 -25.21 5.80 0.37
N LYS A 290 -24.46 6.12 -0.70
CA LYS A 290 -23.54 7.27 -0.71
C LYS A 290 -24.26 8.60 -0.44
N ALA A 291 -25.51 8.73 -0.88
CA ALA A 291 -26.33 9.91 -0.64
C ALA A 291 -26.66 10.05 0.86
N GLU A 292 -27.11 8.98 1.51
CA GLU A 292 -27.40 8.97 2.95
C GLU A 292 -26.14 9.17 3.80
N ALA A 293 -25.01 8.57 3.37
CA ALA A 293 -23.73 8.73 4.03
C ALA A 293 -23.24 10.19 4.10
N SER A 294 -23.65 11.03 3.14
CA SER A 294 -23.26 12.45 3.10
C SER A 294 -23.76 13.26 4.29
N ALA A 295 -24.79 12.77 5.00
CA ALA A 295 -25.27 13.37 6.23
C ALA A 295 -24.33 13.15 7.43
N ASP A 296 -23.46 12.12 7.38
CA ASP A 296 -22.47 11.87 8.43
C ASP A 296 -21.21 12.70 8.16
N THR A 297 -20.84 13.55 9.13
CA THR A 297 -19.65 14.39 9.06
C THR A 297 -18.35 13.58 9.00
N ALA A 298 -18.33 12.34 9.47
CA ALA A 298 -17.17 11.44 9.40
C ALA A 298 -16.97 10.80 8.02
N SER A 299 -17.95 10.91 7.11
CA SER A 299 -17.91 10.29 5.78
C SER A 299 -16.93 10.94 4.81
N TYR A 300 -16.49 12.19 5.07
CA TYR A 300 -15.71 13.01 4.13
C TYR A 300 -14.45 12.31 3.59
N PHE A 301 -13.74 11.58 4.44
CA PHE A 301 -12.52 10.88 4.04
C PHE A 301 -12.85 9.70 3.11
N THR A 302 -13.89 8.94 3.44
CA THR A 302 -14.33 7.78 2.64
C THR A 302 -14.88 8.25 1.30
N SER A 303 -15.68 9.32 1.27
CA SER A 303 -16.22 9.88 0.03
C SER A 303 -15.15 10.46 -0.89
N HIS A 304 -14.13 11.11 -0.32
CA HIS A 304 -13.03 11.68 -1.11
C HIS A 304 -12.16 10.62 -1.81
N PHE A 305 -11.95 9.46 -1.18
CA PHE A 305 -11.11 8.38 -1.73
C PHE A 305 -11.91 7.22 -2.34
N ASP A 306 -13.22 7.37 -2.49
CA ASP A 306 -14.08 6.36 -3.11
C ASP A 306 -14.03 6.44 -4.64
N ASN A 307 -13.46 5.40 -5.26
CA ASN A 307 -13.44 5.22 -6.71
C ASN A 307 -14.63 4.36 -7.22
N GLY A 308 -15.75 4.34 -6.50
CA GLY A 308 -16.97 3.59 -6.84
C GLY A 308 -17.03 2.17 -6.27
N GLY A 309 -16.19 1.88 -5.28
CA GLY A 309 -16.06 0.54 -4.72
C GLY A 309 -16.03 0.51 -3.21
N LEU A 310 -16.02 1.65 -2.51
CA LEU A 310 -16.06 1.70 -1.04
C LEU A 310 -17.47 1.47 -0.49
N VAL A 311 -17.53 0.96 0.74
CA VAL A 311 -18.78 0.64 1.43
C VAL A 311 -18.99 1.67 2.53
N TYR A 312 -20.18 2.24 2.60
CA TYR A 312 -20.55 3.24 3.60
C TYR A 312 -21.33 2.57 4.74
N PRO A 313 -20.83 2.60 5.98
CA PRO A 313 -21.48 1.96 7.12
C PRO A 313 -22.73 2.73 7.59
N SER A 314 -23.69 2.00 8.14
CA SER A 314 -24.86 2.57 8.79
C SER A 314 -24.52 3.21 10.14
N GLN A 315 -25.39 4.11 10.62
CA GLN A 315 -25.18 4.81 11.89
C GLN A 315 -25.04 3.84 13.07
N ASN A 316 -25.80 2.75 13.08
CA ASN A 316 -25.74 1.74 14.13
C ASN A 316 -24.37 1.06 14.15
N LEU A 317 -23.84 0.68 12.98
CA LEU A 317 -22.53 0.06 12.89
C LEU A 317 -21.41 1.04 13.27
N SER A 318 -21.47 2.28 12.79
CA SER A 318 -20.50 3.33 13.14
C SER A 318 -20.49 3.62 14.64
N THR A 319 -21.66 3.67 15.27
CA THR A 319 -21.78 3.89 16.72
C THR A 319 -21.19 2.73 17.51
N ALA A 320 -21.47 1.48 17.11
CA ALA A 320 -20.92 0.30 17.75
C ALA A 320 -19.39 0.23 17.62
N VAL A 321 -18.85 0.48 16.41
CA VAL A 321 -17.40 0.46 16.18
C VAL A 321 -16.70 1.59 16.93
N LYS A 322 -17.31 2.78 17.00
CA LYS A 322 -16.80 3.88 17.81
C LYS A 322 -16.74 3.52 19.29
N ALA A 323 -17.80 2.93 19.85
CA ALA A 323 -17.80 2.46 21.24
C ALA A 323 -16.71 1.42 21.49
N MET A 324 -16.49 0.48 20.56
CA MET A 324 -15.39 -0.47 20.65
C MET A 324 -14.01 0.21 20.58
N GLU A 325 -13.83 1.24 19.74
CA GLU A 325 -12.57 1.98 19.64
C GLU A 325 -12.28 2.81 20.88
N ASP A 326 -13.30 3.48 21.43
CA ASP A 326 -13.18 4.28 22.65
C ASP A 326 -12.82 3.37 23.83
N ALA A 327 -13.45 2.19 23.93
CA ALA A 327 -13.11 1.17 24.92
C ALA A 327 -11.69 0.64 24.71
N PHE A 328 -11.32 0.27 23.47
CA PHE A 328 -9.98 -0.23 23.16
C PHE A 328 -8.90 0.78 23.53
N THR A 329 -9.13 2.05 23.18
CA THR A 329 -8.22 3.15 23.48
C THR A 329 -8.11 3.35 24.98
N THR A 330 -9.23 3.31 25.72
CA THR A 330 -9.25 3.45 27.19
C THR A 330 -8.50 2.29 27.86
N PHE A 331 -8.74 1.06 27.43
CA PHE A 331 -8.10 -0.15 27.95
C PHE A 331 -6.57 -0.09 27.77
N PHE A 332 -6.10 0.13 26.53
CA PHE A 332 -4.66 0.20 26.24
C PHE A 332 -4.01 1.54 26.61
N SER A 333 -4.79 2.52 27.08
CA SER A 333 -4.27 3.69 27.77
C SER A 333 -3.99 3.42 29.25
N LYS A 334 -4.45 2.29 29.81
CA LYS A 334 -4.21 1.90 31.21
C LYS A 334 -3.36 0.63 31.33
N ASN A 335 -3.43 -0.23 30.32
CA ASN A 335 -2.82 -1.55 30.30
C ASN A 335 -1.82 -1.68 29.15
N GLU A 336 -0.73 -2.41 29.39
CA GLU A 336 0.19 -2.83 28.31
C GLU A 336 -0.38 -4.04 27.55
N LEU A 337 0.23 -4.37 26.40
CA LEU A 337 -0.14 -5.58 25.66
C LEU A 337 0.55 -6.81 26.26
N HIS A 338 -0.25 -7.80 26.64
CA HIS A 338 0.17 -9.10 27.18
C HIS A 338 -0.74 -10.22 26.65
N GLU A 339 -0.42 -11.47 27.01
CA GLU A 339 -1.06 -12.67 26.45
C GLU A 339 -2.58 -12.73 26.72
N THR A 340 -3.04 -12.24 27.88
CA THR A 340 -4.45 -12.24 28.27
C THR A 340 -5.21 -10.96 27.91
N SER A 341 -4.57 -9.97 27.27
CA SER A 341 -5.22 -8.68 26.97
C SER A 341 -6.47 -8.83 26.11
N LEU A 342 -6.54 -9.82 25.23
CA LEU A 342 -7.72 -10.08 24.39
C LEU A 342 -8.92 -10.57 25.22
N LEU A 343 -8.67 -11.43 26.21
CA LEU A 343 -9.70 -11.95 27.12
C LEU A 343 -10.19 -10.87 28.08
N GLU A 344 -9.27 -10.09 28.65
CA GLU A 344 -9.58 -8.95 29.51
C GLU A 344 -10.40 -7.89 28.78
N PHE A 345 -9.99 -7.52 27.57
CA PHE A 345 -10.73 -6.58 26.75
C PHE A 345 -12.11 -7.12 26.35
N SER A 346 -12.21 -8.42 26.04
CA SER A 346 -13.50 -9.06 25.75
C SER A 346 -14.46 -8.98 26.93
N SER A 347 -13.94 -9.04 28.16
CA SER A 347 -14.73 -8.90 29.39
C SER A 347 -15.22 -7.47 29.58
N GLU A 348 -14.39 -6.47 29.26
CA GLU A 348 -14.79 -5.06 29.26
C GLU A 348 -15.87 -4.76 28.21
N LEU A 349 -15.77 -5.35 27.01
CA LEU A 349 -16.78 -5.20 25.97
C LEU A 349 -18.16 -5.76 26.37
N GLN A 350 -18.23 -6.77 27.23
CA GLN A 350 -19.51 -7.30 27.74
C GLN A 350 -20.27 -6.29 28.60
N THR A 351 -19.58 -5.28 29.15
CA THR A 351 -20.20 -4.23 29.96
C THR A 351 -20.82 -3.11 29.13
N LEU A 352 -20.54 -3.07 27.82
CA LEU A 352 -21.02 -2.03 26.91
C LEU A 352 -22.38 -2.36 26.30
N LEU A 353 -23.22 -1.33 26.16
CA LEU A 353 -24.47 -1.42 25.42
C LEU A 353 -24.24 -1.10 23.96
N PHE A 354 -24.62 -2.04 23.08
CA PHE A 354 -24.48 -1.88 21.64
C PHE A 354 -25.85 -1.75 20.95
N PRO A 355 -25.94 -0.96 19.87
CA PRO A 355 -27.13 -0.92 19.05
C PRO A 355 -27.37 -2.27 18.36
N GLN A 356 -28.60 -2.51 17.92
CA GLN A 356 -28.95 -3.73 17.19
C GLN A 356 -28.18 -3.78 15.86
N LEU A 357 -27.25 -4.75 15.76
CA LEU A 357 -26.48 -5.01 14.55
C LEU A 357 -26.97 -6.32 13.92
N GLY A 358 -28.05 -6.26 13.14
CA GLY A 358 -28.51 -7.42 12.38
C GLY A 358 -29.97 -7.37 11.97
N CYS A 359 -30.35 -8.28 11.08
CA CYS A 359 -31.76 -8.56 10.83
C CYS A 359 -32.30 -9.52 11.90
N PRO A 360 -33.63 -9.62 12.08
CA PRO A 360 -34.25 -10.48 13.10
C PRO A 360 -33.84 -11.95 13.01
N LYS A 361 -33.44 -12.43 11.83
CA LYS A 361 -32.99 -13.82 11.60
C LYS A 361 -31.58 -14.12 12.13
N HIS A 362 -30.74 -13.09 12.32
CA HIS A 362 -29.31 -13.26 12.58
C HIS A 362 -28.82 -12.46 13.79
N GLU A 363 -29.72 -11.93 14.60
CA GLU A 363 -29.49 -10.89 15.60
C GLU A 363 -28.40 -11.22 16.64
N LYS A 364 -28.44 -12.40 17.28
CA LYS A 364 -27.48 -12.74 18.35
C LYS A 364 -26.17 -13.37 17.86
N GLY A 365 -26.26 -14.35 16.96
CA GLY A 365 -25.07 -15.05 16.42
C GLY A 365 -24.21 -14.17 15.52
N SER A 366 -24.81 -13.22 14.79
CA SER A 366 -24.03 -12.27 13.99
C SER A 366 -23.41 -11.15 14.81
N PHE A 367 -24.00 -10.75 15.93
CA PHE A 367 -23.48 -9.64 16.74
C PHE A 367 -22.06 -9.93 17.27
N ILE A 368 -21.87 -11.07 17.93
CA ILE A 368 -20.57 -11.51 18.46
C ILE A 368 -19.53 -11.59 17.35
N TYR A 369 -19.92 -12.16 16.20
CA TYR A 369 -19.04 -12.25 15.05
C TYR A 369 -18.60 -10.87 14.53
N ARG A 370 -19.53 -9.90 14.45
CA ARG A 370 -19.25 -8.53 13.99
C ARG A 370 -18.28 -7.80 14.92
N CYS A 371 -18.47 -7.93 16.23
CA CYS A 371 -17.54 -7.40 17.22
C CYS A 371 -16.17 -8.08 17.09
N LYS A 372 -16.12 -9.42 16.96
CA LYS A 372 -14.87 -10.17 16.79
C LYS A 372 -14.05 -9.68 15.60
N VAL A 373 -14.69 -9.40 14.46
CA VAL A 373 -14.01 -8.88 13.26
C VAL A 373 -13.31 -7.55 13.53
N TYR A 374 -13.98 -6.60 14.20
CA TYR A 374 -13.36 -5.31 14.52
C TYR A 374 -12.25 -5.44 15.55
N VAL A 375 -12.49 -6.18 16.64
CA VAL A 375 -11.53 -6.32 17.74
C VAL A 375 -10.23 -6.94 17.25
N LEU A 376 -10.28 -8.05 16.49
CA LEU A 376 -9.07 -8.66 15.92
C LEU A 376 -8.34 -7.74 14.97
N LEU A 377 -9.07 -7.03 14.10
CA LEU A 377 -8.48 -6.04 13.20
C LEU A 377 -7.73 -4.95 13.99
N ARG A 378 -8.32 -4.48 15.09
CA ARG A 378 -7.76 -3.40 15.91
C ARG A 378 -6.54 -3.87 16.73
N PHE A 379 -6.59 -5.06 17.32
CA PHE A 379 -5.45 -5.69 17.98
C PHE A 379 -4.28 -5.87 17.00
N ARG A 380 -4.56 -6.31 15.78
CA ARG A 380 -3.54 -6.46 14.75
C ARG A 380 -2.89 -5.14 14.38
N PHE A 381 -3.66 -4.08 14.16
CA PHE A 381 -3.11 -2.75 13.90
C PHE A 381 -2.29 -2.23 15.08
N PHE A 382 -2.71 -2.52 16.31
CA PHE A 382 -1.97 -2.18 17.51
C PHE A 382 -0.61 -2.89 17.58
N VAL A 383 -0.60 -4.22 17.43
CA VAL A 383 0.62 -5.05 17.40
C VAL A 383 1.57 -4.62 16.28
N LYS A 384 1.04 -4.38 15.08
CA LYS A 384 1.83 -3.90 13.93
C LYS A 384 2.46 -2.53 14.23
N GLY A 385 1.72 -1.63 14.89
CA GLY A 385 2.23 -0.34 15.36
C GLY A 385 3.41 -0.51 16.33
N LEU A 386 3.24 -1.33 17.36
CA LEU A 386 4.27 -1.62 18.36
C LEU A 386 5.52 -2.25 17.74
N ASN A 387 5.35 -3.19 16.80
CA ASN A 387 6.48 -3.83 16.11
C ASN A 387 7.28 -2.84 15.26
N ASN A 388 6.60 -1.95 14.54
CA ASN A 388 7.26 -0.91 13.75
C ASN A 388 8.07 0.06 14.63
N GLU A 389 7.55 0.43 15.80
CA GLU A 389 8.28 1.26 16.76
C GLU A 389 9.52 0.54 17.32
N ARG A 390 9.39 -0.75 17.66
CA ARG A 390 10.51 -1.59 18.13
C ARG A 390 11.60 -1.73 17.06
N GLU A 391 11.23 -2.00 15.82
CA GLU A 391 12.18 -2.03 14.69
C GLU A 391 12.85 -0.68 14.47
N GLY A 392 12.08 0.41 14.52
CA GLY A 392 12.60 1.77 14.43
C GLY A 392 13.66 2.04 15.51
N LYS A 393 13.40 1.67 16.77
CA LYS A 393 14.37 1.77 17.88
C LYS A 393 15.62 0.94 17.60
N ARG A 394 15.48 -0.33 17.16
CA ARG A 394 16.61 -1.21 16.81
C ARG A 394 17.47 -0.65 15.68
N ARG A 395 16.87 -0.14 14.61
CA ARG A 395 17.59 0.49 13.48
C ARG A 395 18.38 1.71 13.96
N ARG A 396 17.76 2.58 14.77
CA ARG A 396 18.44 3.75 15.36
C ARG A 396 19.64 3.34 16.23
N GLN A 397 19.48 2.32 17.08
CA GLN A 397 20.58 1.79 17.88
C GLN A 397 21.71 1.20 17.01
N LYS A 398 21.38 0.51 15.91
CA LYS A 398 22.38 0.00 14.95
C LYS A 398 23.18 1.14 14.30
N PHE A 399 22.51 2.21 13.86
CA PHE A 399 23.18 3.39 13.30
C PHE A 399 24.05 4.13 14.33
N LEU A 400 23.59 4.22 15.59
CA LEU A 400 24.39 4.77 16.70
C LEU A 400 25.66 3.94 16.98
N LYS A 401 25.57 2.61 16.90
CA LYS A 401 26.74 1.74 17.03
C LYS A 401 27.71 1.91 15.86
N MET A 402 27.21 2.02 14.62
CA MET A 402 28.08 2.24 13.45
C MET A 402 28.77 3.61 13.47
N ARG A 403 28.14 4.66 14.01
CA ARG A 403 28.76 5.98 14.22
C ARG A 403 29.89 5.99 15.27
N ARG A 404 29.96 5.00 16.16
CA ARG A 404 31.04 4.85 17.15
C ARG A 404 32.21 4.00 16.64
N CYS A 405 32.09 3.44 15.44
CA CYS A 405 33.13 2.63 14.78
C CYS A 405 33.80 3.37 13.60
N GLN A 406 33.44 4.63 13.37
CA GLN A 406 34.20 5.61 12.59
C GLN A 406 34.91 6.53 13.58
#